data_AF-A0A552G149-F1
#
_entry.id   AF-A0A552G149-F1
#
_cell.length_a   1.000
_cell.length_b   1.000
_cell.length_c   1.000
_cell.angle_alpha   90.00
_cell.angle_beta   90.00
_cell.angle_gamma   90.00
#
_symmetry.space_group_name_H-M   'P 1'
#
loop_
_entity.id
_entity.type
_entity.pdbx_description
1 polymer ?
#
loop_
_entity_poly.entity_id
_entity_poly.type
_entity_poly.pdbx_seq_one_letter_code
_entity_poly.pdbx_strand_id
1 'polypeptide(L)'
;FLQSEQLILHTEFQTDPDSQIPFRMLDYRIRVYRRHPQKQMRQVVIYLRRSDSPLVQENTFRLGETFHSFQVIRLWEENTPQFFHHPGLLPFAVLSNTDDPEQVLSLVSIKNILRSDIMRESVIYQDILEEGEEKGRQEGLQEGKEEKARQIALKMLSAGFPIPEIARFTDLSPATIEELQRQQHN
;
A
#
# COMPACT_ATOMS: atom_id res chain seq x y z
N PHE A 1 -3.23 -1.81 -24.25
CA PHE A 1 -3.13 -0.38 -23.88
C PHE A 1 -4.03 -0.13 -22.69
N LEU A 2 -3.58 0.63 -21.70
CA LEU A 2 -4.45 1.19 -20.67
C LEU A 2 -4.94 2.56 -21.17
N GLN A 3 -6.22 2.88 -20.97
CA GLN A 3 -6.83 4.07 -21.58
C GLN A 3 -7.67 4.83 -20.56
N SER A 4 -7.53 6.16 -20.58
CA SER A 4 -8.47 7.11 -19.96
C SER A 4 -9.21 7.90 -21.04
N GLU A 5 -10.05 8.87 -20.65
CA GLU A 5 -10.76 9.73 -21.60
C GLU A 5 -9.81 10.46 -22.55
N GLN A 6 -8.65 10.90 -22.07
CA GLN A 6 -7.72 11.77 -22.82
C GLN A 6 -6.36 11.12 -23.15
N LEU A 7 -6.01 10.01 -22.50
CA LEU A 7 -4.69 9.40 -22.60
C LEU A 7 -4.77 7.91 -22.97
N ILE A 8 -3.84 7.47 -23.81
CA ILE A 8 -3.54 6.06 -24.07
C ILE A 8 -2.12 5.78 -23.58
N LEU A 9 -1.98 4.84 -22.65
CA LEU A 9 -0.71 4.29 -22.24
C LEU A 9 -0.44 2.98 -23.00
N HIS A 10 0.62 3.01 -23.78
CA HIS A 10 1.18 1.84 -24.44
C HIS A 10 2.40 1.36 -23.67
N THR A 11 2.36 0.10 -23.28
CA THR A 11 3.44 -0.59 -22.58
C THR A 11 3.84 -1.81 -23.40
N GLU A 12 5.11 -1.88 -23.77
CA GLU A 12 5.72 -3.04 -24.44
C GLU A 12 6.72 -3.69 -23.47
N PHE A 13 6.53 -4.97 -23.16
CA PHE A 13 7.46 -5.71 -22.31
C PHE A 13 8.47 -6.45 -23.17
N GLN A 14 9.75 -6.35 -22.83
CA GLN A 14 10.84 -7.01 -23.53
C GLN A 14 11.69 -7.80 -22.55
N THR A 15 11.98 -9.05 -22.91
CA THR A 15 12.89 -9.90 -22.13
C THR A 15 14.30 -9.88 -22.72
N ASP A 16 14.42 -9.83 -24.04
CA ASP A 16 15.68 -9.74 -24.77
C ASP A 16 15.73 -8.43 -25.57
N PRO A 17 16.92 -7.88 -25.84
CA PRO A 17 17.06 -6.72 -26.72
C PRO A 17 16.66 -7.07 -28.16
N ASP A 18 15.84 -6.21 -28.77
CA ASP A 18 15.38 -6.34 -30.16
C ASP A 18 15.53 -4.99 -30.88
N SER A 19 16.23 -5.00 -32.01
CA SER A 19 16.50 -3.81 -32.82
C SER A 19 15.27 -3.28 -33.56
N GLN A 20 14.19 -4.07 -33.66
CA GLN A 20 12.94 -3.66 -34.30
C GLN A 20 12.04 -2.85 -33.37
N ILE A 21 12.35 -2.75 -32.07
CA ILE A 21 11.52 -2.05 -31.08
C ILE A 21 11.23 -0.61 -31.46
N PRO A 22 12.22 0.24 -31.83
CA PRO A 22 11.93 1.62 -32.20
C PRO A 22 10.93 1.75 -33.35
N PHE A 23 11.04 0.90 -34.37
CA PHE A 23 10.09 0.86 -35.49
C PHE A 23 8.70 0.39 -35.04
N ARG A 24 8.62 -0.68 -34.24
CA ARG A 24 7.34 -1.18 -33.67
C ARG A 24 6.64 -0.10 -32.84
N MET A 25 7.39 0.70 -32.09
CA MET A 25 6.83 1.81 -31.32
C MET A 25 6.21 2.87 -32.23
N LEU A 26 6.87 3.26 -33.33
CA LEU A 26 6.26 4.15 -34.32
C LEU A 26 5.01 3.52 -34.97
N ASP A 27 5.07 2.24 -35.35
CA ASP A 27 3.96 1.55 -35.97
C ASP A 27 2.71 1.52 -35.07
N TYR A 28 2.87 1.17 -33.78
CA TYR A 28 1.78 1.24 -32.82
C TYR A 28 1.25 2.66 -32.61
N ARG A 29 2.13 3.67 -32.58
CA ARG A 29 1.72 5.08 -32.48
C ARG A 29 0.76 5.47 -33.59
N ILE A 30 1.10 5.10 -34.83
CA ILE A 30 0.30 5.39 -36.02
C ILE A 30 -1.01 4.59 -36.00
N ARG A 31 -0.96 3.29 -35.70
CA ARG A 31 -2.17 2.44 -35.62
C ARG A 31 -3.18 2.95 -34.59
N VAL A 32 -2.71 3.44 -33.45
CA VAL A 32 -3.57 3.99 -32.39
C VAL A 32 -4.11 5.36 -32.80
N TYR A 33 -3.27 6.23 -33.37
CA TYR A 33 -3.70 7.56 -33.84
C TYR A 33 -4.86 7.47 -34.84
N ARG A 34 -4.82 6.51 -35.77
CA ARG A 34 -5.89 6.30 -36.76
C ARG A 34 -7.26 6.01 -36.11
N ARG A 35 -7.28 5.41 -34.93
CA ARG A 35 -8.53 5.07 -34.20
C ARG A 35 -8.94 6.16 -33.22
N HIS A 36 -7.95 6.83 -32.61
CA HIS A 36 -8.17 7.80 -31.54
C HIS A 36 -7.29 9.05 -31.76
N PRO A 37 -7.55 9.85 -32.81
CA PRO A 37 -6.67 10.97 -33.19
C PRO A 37 -6.63 12.09 -32.13
N GLN A 38 -7.69 12.19 -31.33
CA GLN A 38 -7.84 13.20 -30.28
C GLN A 38 -7.08 12.84 -28.99
N LYS A 39 -6.64 11.59 -28.82
CA LYS A 39 -6.03 11.11 -27.59
C LYS A 39 -4.52 11.27 -27.62
N GLN A 40 -3.96 11.75 -26.53
CA GLN A 40 -2.52 11.71 -26.32
C GLN A 40 -2.09 10.27 -26.06
N MET A 41 -0.89 9.91 -26.53
CA MET A 41 -0.33 8.59 -26.33
C MET A 41 1.01 8.70 -25.64
N ARG A 42 1.18 7.98 -24.54
CA ARG A 42 2.47 7.75 -23.88
C ARG A 42 2.92 6.33 -24.17
N GLN A 43 4.20 6.19 -24.49
CA GLN A 43 4.79 4.95 -24.96
C GLN A 43 5.97 4.60 -24.09
N VAL A 44 5.94 3.40 -23.53
CA VAL A 44 6.96 2.91 -22.61
C VAL A 44 7.35 1.49 -23.03
N VAL A 45 8.65 1.25 -23.19
CA VAL A 45 9.22 -0.09 -23.28
C VAL A 45 9.78 -0.45 -21.90
N ILE A 46 9.49 -1.64 -21.40
CA ILE A 46 9.97 -2.14 -20.11
C ILE A 46 10.83 -3.37 -20.35
N TYR A 47 12.12 -3.29 -20.05
CA TYR A 47 13.03 -4.43 -20.09
C TYR A 47 13.06 -5.17 -18.76
N LEU A 48 12.81 -6.47 -18.82
CA LEU A 48 12.66 -7.33 -17.64
C LEU A 48 13.98 -7.97 -17.17
N ARG A 49 14.90 -8.29 -18.09
CA ARG A 49 16.19 -8.92 -17.78
C ARG A 49 17.34 -7.96 -18.03
N ARG A 50 18.31 -7.93 -17.10
CA ARG A 50 19.55 -7.18 -17.25
C ARG A 50 20.26 -7.54 -18.56
N SER A 51 20.73 -6.52 -19.26
CA SER A 51 21.48 -6.65 -20.51
C SER A 51 22.48 -5.52 -20.66
N ASP A 52 23.65 -5.85 -21.23
CA ASP A 52 24.69 -4.88 -21.60
C ASP A 52 24.53 -4.37 -23.04
N SER A 53 23.51 -4.84 -23.77
CA SER A 53 23.26 -4.40 -25.13
C SER A 53 22.88 -2.91 -25.18
N PRO A 54 23.46 -2.09 -26.07
CA PRO A 54 23.08 -0.69 -26.21
C PRO A 54 21.61 -0.52 -26.64
N LEU A 55 21.00 -1.54 -27.25
CA LEU A 55 19.60 -1.53 -27.69
C LEU A 55 18.62 -1.29 -26.53
N VAL A 56 18.97 -1.69 -25.30
CA VAL A 56 18.12 -1.46 -24.12
C VAL A 56 18.10 0.00 -23.66
N GLN A 57 18.92 0.85 -24.27
CA GLN A 57 18.94 2.30 -24.03
C GLN A 57 18.29 3.09 -25.18
N GLU A 58 18.02 2.44 -26.31
CA GLU A 58 17.48 3.09 -27.49
C GLU A 58 16.01 3.50 -27.26
N ASN A 59 15.76 4.80 -27.33
CA ASN A 59 14.45 5.38 -27.03
C ASN A 59 13.92 6.26 -28.18
N THR A 60 14.56 6.17 -29.35
CA THR A 60 14.19 6.94 -30.54
C THR A 60 14.24 6.10 -31.79
N PHE A 61 13.34 6.36 -32.74
CA PHE A 61 13.41 5.89 -34.11
C PHE A 61 13.65 7.07 -35.07
N ARG A 62 14.56 6.90 -36.02
CA ARG A 62 14.89 7.90 -37.06
C ARG A 62 14.89 7.27 -38.43
N LEU A 63 14.13 7.86 -39.36
CA LEU A 63 14.13 7.49 -40.78
C LEU A 63 13.95 8.75 -41.63
N GLY A 64 15.03 9.27 -42.21
CA GLY A 64 15.04 10.58 -42.86
C GLY A 64 14.61 11.67 -41.88
N GLU A 65 13.56 12.42 -42.23
CA GLU A 65 12.96 13.45 -41.37
C GLU A 65 11.96 12.90 -40.35
N THR A 66 11.61 11.61 -40.44
CA THR A 66 10.71 10.98 -39.46
C THR A 66 11.47 10.74 -38.17
N PHE A 67 10.97 11.33 -37.08
CA PHE A 67 11.47 11.14 -35.74
C PHE A 67 10.34 10.68 -34.82
N HIS A 68 10.62 9.65 -34.02
CA HIS A 68 9.72 9.19 -32.99
C HIS A 68 10.50 8.92 -31.72
N SER A 69 9.97 9.36 -30.57
CA SER A 69 10.54 9.10 -29.25
C SER A 69 9.54 8.38 -28.36
N PHE A 70 10.08 7.55 -27.47
CA PHE A 70 9.33 6.82 -26.46
C PHE A 70 10.17 6.73 -25.18
N GLN A 71 9.59 6.22 -24.11
CA GLN A 71 10.28 6.00 -22.85
C GLN A 71 10.77 4.56 -22.76
N VAL A 72 11.90 4.37 -22.07
CA VAL A 72 12.46 3.05 -21.77
C VAL A 72 12.68 2.96 -20.27
N ILE A 73 12.18 1.89 -19.66
CA ILE A 73 12.40 1.53 -18.27
C ILE A 73 13.17 0.21 -18.26
N ARG A 74 14.28 0.18 -17.54
CA ARG A 74 15.09 -1.03 -17.34
C ARG A 74 14.95 -1.42 -15.88
N LEU A 75 14.26 -2.52 -15.60
CA LEU A 75 13.88 -2.82 -14.21
C LEU A 75 15.10 -2.89 -13.28
N TRP A 76 16.22 -3.46 -13.73
CA TRP A 76 17.45 -3.59 -12.94
C TRP A 76 18.13 -2.26 -12.58
N GLU A 77 17.67 -1.12 -13.10
CA GLU A 77 18.13 0.23 -12.71
C GLU A 77 17.18 0.91 -11.73
N GLU A 78 15.97 0.37 -11.57
CA GLU A 78 14.90 0.94 -10.76
C GLU A 78 15.06 0.57 -9.27
N ASN A 79 14.79 1.53 -8.39
CA ASN A 79 14.91 1.33 -6.94
C ASN A 79 13.84 0.35 -6.41
N THR A 80 14.26 -0.73 -5.74
CA THR A 80 13.36 -1.81 -5.29
C THR A 80 12.22 -1.38 -4.36
N PRO A 81 12.42 -0.55 -3.31
CA PRO A 81 11.35 -0.03 -2.46
C PRO A 81 10.10 0.50 -3.19
N GLN A 82 10.25 1.11 -4.37
CA GLN A 82 9.12 1.70 -5.09
C GLN A 82 8.08 0.65 -5.55
N PHE A 83 8.52 -0.59 -5.83
CA PHE A 83 7.65 -1.68 -6.27
C PHE A 83 6.72 -2.18 -5.16
N PHE A 84 7.09 -1.98 -3.89
CA PHE A 84 6.26 -2.41 -2.76
C PHE A 84 5.07 -1.48 -2.49
N HIS A 85 5.11 -0.23 -2.95
CA HIS A 85 4.00 0.72 -2.78
C HIS A 85 2.82 0.41 -3.70
N HIS A 86 3.05 -0.29 -4.82
CA HIS A 86 2.03 -0.57 -5.82
C HIS A 86 1.80 -2.07 -5.99
N PRO A 87 0.61 -2.60 -5.63
CA PRO A 87 0.33 -4.03 -5.70
C PRO A 87 0.68 -4.71 -7.03
N GLY A 88 0.32 -4.08 -8.15
CA GLY A 88 0.57 -4.63 -9.48
C GLY A 88 2.05 -4.66 -9.89
N LEU A 89 2.93 -4.01 -9.12
CA LEU A 89 4.36 -4.01 -9.38
C LEU A 89 5.12 -5.10 -8.63
N LEU A 90 4.50 -5.77 -7.64
CA LEU A 90 5.18 -6.80 -6.85
C LEU A 90 5.83 -7.92 -7.68
N PRO A 91 5.20 -8.44 -8.76
CA PRO A 91 5.85 -9.47 -9.59
C PRO A 91 7.18 -9.02 -10.22
N PHE A 92 7.39 -7.70 -10.34
CA PHE A 92 8.58 -7.11 -10.95
C PHE A 92 9.64 -6.69 -9.92
N ALA A 93 9.34 -6.71 -8.62
CA ALA A 93 10.26 -6.27 -7.56
C ALA A 93 11.54 -7.12 -7.51
N VAL A 94 11.47 -8.41 -7.86
CA VAL A 94 12.65 -9.30 -7.90
C VAL A 94 13.59 -8.93 -9.05
N LEU A 95 13.07 -8.25 -10.08
CA LEU A 95 13.82 -7.85 -11.27
C LEU A 95 14.41 -6.43 -11.14
N SER A 96 14.16 -5.74 -10.02
CA SER A 96 14.65 -4.38 -9.80
C SER A 96 16.09 -4.34 -9.27
N ASN A 97 16.63 -3.13 -9.09
CA ASN A 97 17.96 -2.97 -8.51
C ASN A 97 17.94 -3.35 -7.01
N THR A 98 18.30 -4.60 -6.71
CA THR A 98 18.37 -5.16 -5.36
C THR A 98 19.67 -5.92 -5.15
N ASP A 99 20.25 -5.80 -3.95
CA ASP A 99 21.43 -6.57 -3.54
C ASP A 99 21.06 -8.00 -3.13
N ASP A 100 19.78 -8.26 -2.81
CA ASP A 100 19.28 -9.57 -2.36
C ASP A 100 17.95 -9.94 -3.07
N PRO A 101 18.00 -10.57 -4.26
CA PRO A 101 16.80 -11.01 -4.98
C PRO A 101 16.00 -12.09 -4.25
N GLU A 102 16.65 -12.96 -3.48
CA GLU A 102 16.01 -14.06 -2.74
C GLU A 102 15.15 -13.51 -1.60
N GLN A 103 15.68 -12.56 -0.84
CA GLN A 103 14.91 -11.87 0.20
C GLN A 103 13.71 -11.13 -0.41
N VAL A 104 13.90 -10.44 -1.54
CA VAL A 104 12.80 -9.75 -2.22
C VAL A 104 11.73 -10.73 -2.71
N LEU A 105 12.12 -11.88 -3.25
CA LEU A 105 11.19 -12.93 -3.69
C LEU A 105 10.39 -13.50 -2.51
N SER A 106 11.05 -13.72 -1.36
CA SER A 106 10.38 -14.12 -0.12
C SER A 106 9.35 -13.09 0.34
N LEU A 107 9.71 -11.81 0.37
CA LEU A 107 8.81 -10.71 0.74
C LEU A 107 7.61 -10.60 -0.22
N VAL A 108 7.83 -10.74 -1.52
CA VAL A 108 6.76 -10.75 -2.53
C VAL A 108 5.80 -11.92 -2.29
N SER A 109 6.33 -13.11 -2.01
CA SER A 109 5.55 -14.32 -1.75
C SER A 109 4.67 -14.16 -0.51
N ILE A 110 5.24 -13.66 0.61
CA ILE A 110 4.49 -13.35 1.83
C ILE A 110 3.38 -12.33 1.56
N LYS A 111 3.69 -11.26 0.82
CA LYS A 111 2.73 -10.19 0.52
C LYS A 111 1.60 -10.64 -0.40
N ASN A 112 1.88 -11.58 -1.31
CA ASN A 112 0.85 -12.20 -2.16
C ASN A 112 -0.04 -13.15 -1.36
N ILE A 113 0.52 -13.95 -0.44
CA ILE A 113 -0.26 -14.81 0.47
C ILE A 113 -1.18 -13.96 1.34
N LEU A 114 -0.66 -12.92 1.98
CA LEU A 114 -1.41 -11.98 2.81
C LEU A 114 -2.52 -11.23 2.05
N ARG A 115 -2.41 -11.12 0.73
CA ARG A 115 -3.42 -10.45 -0.12
C ARG A 115 -4.44 -11.39 -0.76
N SER A 116 -4.14 -12.68 -0.84
CA SER A 116 -5.05 -13.63 -1.47
C SER A 116 -6.33 -13.79 -0.65
N ASP A 117 -7.45 -13.99 -1.35
CA ASP A 117 -8.73 -14.39 -0.73
C ASP A 117 -8.59 -15.67 0.13
N ILE A 118 -7.54 -16.46 -0.09
CA ILE A 118 -7.15 -17.62 0.72
C ILE A 118 -6.91 -17.23 2.18
N MET A 119 -6.36 -16.05 2.47
CA MET A 119 -6.26 -15.58 3.86
C MET A 119 -7.61 -15.18 4.43
N ARG A 120 -8.50 -14.54 3.66
CA ARG A 120 -9.86 -14.20 4.15
C ARG A 120 -10.74 -15.43 4.37
N GLU A 121 -10.54 -16.48 3.58
CA GLU A 121 -11.22 -17.78 3.71
C GLU A 121 -10.50 -18.76 4.65
N SER A 122 -9.28 -18.44 5.09
CA SER A 122 -8.52 -19.27 6.01
C SER A 122 -9.17 -19.25 7.39
N VAL A 123 -9.43 -20.43 7.93
CA VAL A 123 -9.94 -20.63 9.30
C VAL A 123 -9.05 -19.89 10.31
N ILE A 124 -7.73 -19.90 10.10
CA ILE A 124 -6.75 -19.22 10.98
C ILE A 124 -6.98 -17.70 10.99
N TYR A 125 -7.39 -17.09 9.88
CA TYR A 125 -7.65 -15.65 9.84
C TYR A 125 -8.96 -15.29 10.55
N GLN A 126 -9.98 -16.15 10.44
CA GLN A 126 -11.24 -15.98 11.19
C GLN A 126 -10.98 -16.09 12.69
N ASP A 127 -10.18 -17.07 13.12
CA ASP A 127 -9.78 -17.22 14.53
C ASP A 127 -9.06 -15.97 15.05
N ILE A 128 -8.09 -15.43 14.29
CA ILE A 128 -7.37 -14.19 14.65
C ILE A 128 -8.33 -12.98 14.71
N LEU A 129 -9.30 -12.92 13.80
CA LEU A 129 -10.28 -11.83 13.76
C LEU A 129 -11.22 -11.92 14.97
N GLU A 130 -11.75 -13.10 15.27
CA GLU A 130 -12.61 -13.36 16.43
C GLU A 130 -11.90 -13.06 17.75
N GLU A 131 -10.65 -13.51 17.92
CA GLU A 131 -9.84 -13.19 19.09
C GLU A 131 -9.63 -11.67 19.24
N GLY A 132 -9.40 -10.97 18.11
CA GLY A 132 -9.26 -9.52 18.08
C GLY A 132 -10.55 -8.78 18.46
N GLU A 133 -11.70 -9.22 17.95
CA GLU A 133 -13.01 -8.65 18.28
C GLU A 133 -13.40 -8.92 19.73
N GLU A 134 -13.14 -10.12 20.24
CA GLU A 134 -13.46 -10.49 21.61
C GLU A 134 -12.59 -9.71 22.60
N LYS A 135 -11.29 -9.59 22.32
CA LYS A 135 -10.39 -8.76 23.12
C LYS A 135 -10.81 -7.29 23.11
N GLY A 136 -11.12 -6.74 21.92
CA GLY A 136 -11.61 -5.37 21.79
C GLY A 136 -12.94 -5.13 22.52
N ARG A 137 -13.85 -6.11 22.53
CA ARG A 137 -15.10 -6.05 23.28
C ARG A 137 -14.86 -6.07 24.79
N GLN A 138 -13.94 -6.91 25.27
CA GLN A 138 -13.60 -6.98 26.70
C GLN A 138 -12.94 -5.70 27.18
N GLU A 139 -11.96 -5.19 26.42
CA GLU A 139 -11.28 -3.92 26.71
C GLU A 139 -12.29 -2.77 26.72
N GLY A 140 -13.14 -2.65 25.68
CA GLY A 140 -14.16 -1.59 25.63
C GLY A 140 -15.21 -1.69 26.74
N LEU A 141 -15.59 -2.90 27.17
CA LEU A 141 -16.50 -3.08 28.30
C LEU A 141 -15.84 -2.66 29.62
N GLN A 142 -14.57 -2.98 29.80
CA GLN A 142 -13.81 -2.61 30.99
C GLN A 142 -13.60 -1.10 31.06
N GLU A 143 -13.15 -0.49 29.96
CA GLU A 143 -13.01 0.96 29.84
C GLU A 143 -14.34 1.68 30.07
N GLY A 144 -15.44 1.16 29.51
CA GLY A 144 -16.78 1.73 29.73
C GLY A 144 -17.27 1.62 31.17
N LYS A 145 -16.95 0.53 31.87
CA LYS A 145 -17.25 0.37 33.30
C LYS A 145 -16.43 1.34 34.15
N GLU A 146 -15.14 1.46 33.88
CA GLU A 146 -14.25 2.37 34.59
C GLU A 146 -14.64 3.83 34.36
N GLU A 147 -14.94 4.21 33.12
CA GLU A 147 -15.39 5.55 32.77
C GLU A 147 -16.73 5.89 33.47
N LYS A 148 -17.68 4.96 33.49
CA LYS A 148 -18.93 5.13 34.20
C LYS A 148 -18.71 5.26 35.71
N ALA A 149 -17.83 4.46 36.30
CA ALA A 149 -17.48 4.53 37.72
C ALA A 149 -16.84 5.88 38.07
N ARG A 150 -15.93 6.39 37.24
CA ARG A 150 -15.32 7.71 37.37
C ARG A 150 -16.35 8.83 37.31
N GLN A 151 -17.27 8.77 36.35
CA GLN A 151 -18.34 9.76 36.23
C GLN A 151 -19.27 9.78 37.44
N ILE A 152 -19.59 8.60 38.00
CA ILE A 152 -20.39 8.51 39.22
C ILE A 152 -19.61 9.09 40.40
N ALA A 153 -18.33 8.73 40.56
CA ALA A 153 -17.47 9.27 41.61
C ALA A 153 -17.35 10.80 41.55
N LEU A 154 -17.17 11.39 40.36
CA LEU A 154 -17.15 12.85 40.16
C LEU A 154 -18.47 13.52 40.56
N LYS A 155 -19.61 12.91 40.26
CA LYS A 155 -20.93 13.42 40.68
C LYS A 155 -21.09 13.37 42.20
N MET A 156 -20.62 12.29 42.86
CA MET A 156 -20.68 12.15 44.32
C MET A 156 -19.72 13.12 45.03
N LEU A 157 -18.50 13.31 44.49
CA LEU A 157 -17.56 14.34 44.98
C LEU A 157 -18.18 15.74 44.92
N SER A 158 -18.80 16.08 43.78
CA SER A 158 -19.46 17.37 43.58
C SER A 158 -20.67 17.57 44.52
N ALA A 159 -21.31 16.48 44.95
CA ALA A 159 -22.40 16.48 45.91
C ALA A 159 -21.93 16.45 47.39
N GLY A 160 -20.62 16.45 47.65
CA GLY A 160 -20.04 16.54 48.99
C GLY A 160 -19.92 15.22 49.74
N PHE A 161 -20.03 14.07 49.07
CA PHE A 161 -19.83 12.77 49.70
C PHE A 161 -18.35 12.55 50.08
N PRO A 162 -18.06 11.94 51.25
CA PRO A 162 -16.70 11.65 51.68
C PRO A 162 -16.09 10.50 50.86
N ILE A 163 -14.80 10.61 50.51
CA ILE A 163 -14.05 9.63 49.69
C ILE A 163 -14.23 8.16 50.13
N PRO A 164 -14.20 7.82 51.44
CA PRO A 164 -14.42 6.45 51.88
C PRO A 164 -15.81 5.90 51.53
N GLU A 165 -16.84 6.74 51.46
CA GLU A 165 -18.18 6.32 51.01
C GLU A 165 -18.23 6.15 49.49
N ILE A 166 -17.61 7.04 48.73
CA ILE A 166 -17.54 6.94 47.26
C ILE A 166 -16.83 5.66 46.84
N ALA A 167 -15.73 5.31 47.51
CA ALA A 167 -14.99 4.07 47.26
C ALA A 167 -15.85 2.81 47.49
N ARG A 168 -16.77 2.83 48.46
CA ARG A 168 -17.68 1.70 48.73
C ARG A 168 -18.75 1.49 47.66
N PHE A 169 -19.09 2.52 46.88
CA PHE A 169 -20.19 2.47 45.90
C PHE A 169 -19.73 2.44 44.44
N THR A 170 -18.47 2.77 44.16
CA THR A 170 -17.94 2.89 42.79
C THR A 170 -16.88 1.83 42.45
N ASP A 171 -16.53 0.98 43.42
CA ASP A 171 -15.44 -0.02 43.34
C ASP A 171 -14.08 0.58 42.93
N LEU A 172 -13.94 1.91 43.02
CA LEU A 172 -12.70 2.64 42.77
C LEU A 172 -11.86 2.71 44.05
N SER A 173 -10.54 2.70 43.90
CA SER A 173 -9.65 2.90 45.04
C SER A 173 -9.75 4.34 45.58
N PRO A 174 -9.60 4.55 46.89
CA PRO A 174 -9.55 5.89 47.47
C PRO A 174 -8.50 6.80 46.81
N ALA A 175 -7.33 6.24 46.45
CA ALA A 175 -6.27 6.97 45.76
C ALA A 175 -6.70 7.47 44.37
N THR A 176 -7.44 6.66 43.62
CA THR A 176 -8.01 7.03 42.32
C THR A 176 -9.03 8.16 42.46
N ILE A 177 -9.86 8.12 43.50
CA ILE A 177 -10.87 9.15 43.77
C ILE A 177 -10.20 10.48 44.21
N GLU A 178 -9.15 10.42 45.03
CA GLU A 178 -8.35 11.60 45.41
C GLU A 178 -7.66 12.26 44.21
N GLU A 179 -7.20 11.45 43.25
CA GLU A 179 -6.63 11.95 42.00
C GLU A 179 -7.69 12.67 41.13
N LEU A 180 -8.88 12.08 40.99
CA LEU A 180 -10.02 12.72 40.32
C LEU A 180 -10.42 14.05 40.99
N GLN A 181 -10.42 14.11 42.32
CA GLN A 181 -10.73 15.32 43.08
C GLN A 181 -9.69 16.44 42.86
N ARG A 182 -8.40 16.08 42.79
CA ARG A 182 -7.31 17.03 42.48
C ARG A 182 -7.42 17.58 41.06
N GLN A 183 -7.82 16.76 40.10
CA GLN A 183 -8.01 17.18 38.70
C GLN A 183 -9.21 18.12 38.51
N GLN A 184 -10.22 18.08 39.38
CA GLN A 184 -11.35 19.03 39.38
C GLN A 184 -10.99 20.44 39.90
N HIS A 185 -9.91 20.58 40.67
CA HIS A 185 -9.52 21.84 41.33
C HIS A 185 -8.35 22.56 40.62
N ASN A 186 -7.89 22.05 39.48
CA ASN A 186 -7.00 22.72 38.53
C ASN A 186 -7.82 23.22 37.33
#